data_AF-A0A1C3JQ78-F1
#
_entry.id   AF-A0A1C3JQ78-F1
#
_cell.length_a   1.000
_cell.length_b   1.000
_cell.length_c   1.000
_cell.angle_alpha   90.00
_cell.angle_beta   90.00
_cell.angle_gamma   90.00
#
_symmetry.space_group_name_H-M   'P 1'
#
loop_
_entity.id
_entity.type
_entity.pdbx_description
1 polymer ?
#
loop_
_entity_poly.entity_id
_entity_poly.type
_entity_poly.pdbx_seq_one_letter_code
_entity_poly.pdbx_strand_id
1 'polypeptide(L)'
;MRQLRFLFICLTITLLSQGVSAYTFGQSSFSLKRFLDANPSQIPLIEQLSVRVRSQPAPLLATHPDTQKIAVILHSDPSIAFNRAWMMTFKQRMKELSIDFRLDVFHIDRRDGIDSTLNTFQKIEAANFDYMIVDRVDDHNRPLLERILKAGETEVLIRGVIAPFSSWHMHPPLLYIGIDRAKMMQSLASYLVRMLDEGTLIDTLSVDDPYKNETGCQIFLNELYREGYQVRHRYQLKDSAQAAQRVALQIVKESQALGSSHFIFSCTPNLSEGVVRALSRQQQVLVSTNAWLGLKDWEDAYKQGIIMVTVVGDLDYRAIAAAEAIKADIESRLLPAVYMESFSLLVQDMDEQTRNILLQQALPYSMSLWPR
;
A
#
# COMPACT_ATOMS: atom_id res chain seq x y z
N MET A 1 49.08 30.18 -15.48
CA MET A 1 47.67 30.65 -15.37
C MET A 1 46.63 29.74 -16.04
N ARG A 2 46.95 29.00 -17.12
CA ARG A 2 45.99 28.12 -17.81
C ARG A 2 45.71 26.79 -17.09
N GLN A 3 46.69 26.25 -16.35
CA GLN A 3 46.52 25.03 -15.55
C GLN A 3 45.77 25.24 -14.22
N LEU A 4 45.86 26.44 -13.63
CA LEU A 4 45.12 26.78 -12.40
C LEU A 4 43.60 26.92 -12.64
N ARG A 5 43.20 27.31 -13.86
CA ARG A 5 41.79 27.39 -14.27
C ARG A 5 41.16 26.02 -14.51
N PHE A 6 41.94 25.03 -14.96
CA PHE A 6 41.45 23.66 -15.13
C PHE A 6 41.23 22.96 -13.78
N LEU A 7 42.10 23.20 -12.79
CA LEU A 7 41.93 22.63 -11.46
C LEU A 7 40.67 23.16 -10.75
N PHE A 8 40.34 24.44 -10.94
CA PHE A 8 39.13 25.05 -10.36
C PHE A 8 37.84 24.54 -11.01
N ILE A 9 37.84 24.23 -12.32
CA ILE A 9 36.68 23.69 -13.03
C ILE A 9 36.44 22.21 -12.65
N CYS A 10 37.49 21.42 -12.40
CA CYS A 10 37.31 20.06 -11.90
C CYS A 10 36.82 20.03 -10.44
N LEU A 11 37.27 20.96 -9.60
CA LEU A 11 36.85 21.02 -8.19
C LEU A 11 35.37 21.45 -8.03
N THR A 12 34.84 22.28 -8.94
CA THR A 12 33.42 22.67 -8.92
C THR A 12 32.48 21.57 -9.44
N ILE A 13 32.95 20.69 -10.33
CA ILE A 13 32.14 19.55 -10.81
C ILE A 13 32.02 18.45 -9.73
N THR A 14 33.04 18.23 -8.90
CA THR A 14 32.95 17.29 -7.76
C THR A 14 32.14 17.79 -6.57
N LEU A 15 31.93 19.11 -6.44
CA LEU A 15 31.09 19.69 -5.39
C LEU A 15 29.60 19.77 -5.77
N LEU A 16 29.28 19.61 -7.06
CA LEU A 16 27.90 19.53 -7.57
C LEU A 16 27.39 18.10 -7.72
N SER A 17 28.22 17.08 -7.47
CA SER A 17 27.79 15.68 -7.35
C SER A 17 27.36 15.32 -5.93
N GLN A 18 26.78 16.26 -5.18
CA GLN A 18 25.90 15.85 -4.09
C GLN A 18 24.74 15.14 -4.76
N GLY A 19 24.75 13.82 -4.65
CA GLY A 19 23.84 12.94 -5.36
C GLY A 19 22.43 13.46 -5.26
N VAL A 20 21.79 13.66 -6.41
CA VAL A 20 20.34 13.57 -6.50
C VAL A 20 20.03 12.20 -5.93
N SER A 21 19.74 12.15 -4.63
CA SER A 21 19.25 10.94 -4.00
C SER A 21 17.93 10.70 -4.70
N ALA A 22 17.90 9.69 -5.57
CA ALA A 22 16.66 9.25 -6.18
C ALA A 22 15.68 9.02 -5.02
N TYR A 23 14.57 9.76 -5.03
CA TYR A 23 13.57 9.65 -3.99
C TYR A 23 13.00 8.24 -4.04
N THR A 24 13.31 7.43 -3.04
CA THR A 24 12.73 6.10 -2.90
C THR A 24 11.38 6.24 -2.22
N PHE A 25 10.30 5.91 -2.94
CA PHE A 25 8.95 5.93 -2.36
C PHE A 25 8.75 4.83 -1.31
N GLY A 26 9.54 3.75 -1.38
CA GLY A 26 9.47 2.60 -0.47
C GLY A 26 10.25 2.81 0.83
N GLN A 27 9.55 2.83 1.96
CA GLN A 27 10.18 2.55 3.26
C GLN A 27 10.38 1.04 3.40
N SER A 28 11.62 0.62 3.66
CA SER A 28 11.97 -0.80 3.76
C SER A 28 11.61 -1.40 5.13
N SER A 29 11.41 -2.73 5.22
CA SER A 29 11.31 -3.43 6.52
C SER A 29 12.57 -3.20 7.39
N PHE A 30 13.72 -2.96 6.75
CA PHE A 30 14.94 -2.60 7.44
C PHE A 30 14.83 -1.24 8.14
N SER A 31 14.18 -0.26 7.52
CA SER A 31 13.89 1.05 8.15
C SER A 31 13.01 0.89 9.38
N LEU A 32 11.96 0.06 9.31
CA LEU A 32 11.09 -0.23 10.45
C LEU A 32 11.84 -0.97 11.56
N LYS A 33 12.58 -2.04 11.22
CA LYS A 33 13.36 -2.81 12.21
C LYS A 33 14.33 -1.89 12.95
N ARG A 34 15.10 -1.07 12.23
CA ARG A 34 16.04 -0.11 12.82
C ARG A 34 15.35 0.88 13.75
N PHE A 35 14.15 1.36 13.39
CA PHE A 35 13.36 2.23 14.25
C PHE A 35 12.93 1.52 15.54
N LEU A 36 12.41 0.30 15.46
CA LEU A 36 11.97 -0.47 16.63
C LEU A 36 13.14 -0.89 17.52
N ASP A 37 14.27 -1.28 16.94
CA ASP A 37 15.50 -1.60 17.70
C ASP A 37 15.99 -0.39 18.50
N ALA A 38 15.88 0.82 17.93
CA ALA A 38 16.25 2.07 18.60
C ALA A 38 15.17 2.57 19.59
N ASN A 39 13.93 2.12 19.46
CA ASN A 39 12.78 2.58 20.25
C ASN A 39 11.95 1.38 20.78
N PRO A 40 12.53 0.51 21.64
CA PRO A 40 11.86 -0.71 22.08
C PRO A 40 10.55 -0.46 22.85
N SER A 41 10.37 0.72 23.44
CA SER A 41 9.13 1.14 24.09
C SER A 41 7.93 1.23 23.13
N GLN A 42 8.17 1.29 21.82
CA GLN A 42 7.11 1.30 20.80
C GLN A 42 6.42 -0.05 20.67
N ILE A 43 7.11 -1.16 20.93
CA ILE A 43 6.58 -2.52 20.76
C ILE A 43 5.30 -2.74 21.61
N PRO A 44 5.29 -2.52 22.93
CA PRO A 44 4.07 -2.70 23.71
C PRO A 44 2.93 -1.74 23.29
N LEU A 45 3.25 -0.53 22.81
CA LEU A 45 2.24 0.41 22.31
C LEU A 45 1.61 -0.07 20.99
N ILE A 46 2.41 -0.67 20.10
CA ILE A 46 1.95 -1.30 18.86
C ILE A 46 1.01 -2.46 19.20
N GLU A 47 1.40 -3.33 20.13
CA GLU A 47 0.58 -4.47 20.55
C GLU A 47 -0.75 -4.01 21.17
N GLN A 48 -0.72 -3.01 22.06
CA GLN A 48 -1.92 -2.44 22.67
C GLN A 48 -2.85 -1.81 21.63
N LEU A 49 -2.32 -1.07 20.65
CA LEU A 49 -3.14 -0.52 19.57
C LEU A 49 -3.71 -1.64 18.69
N SER A 50 -2.93 -2.68 18.40
CA SER A 50 -3.37 -3.83 17.60
C SER A 50 -4.52 -4.59 18.26
N VAL A 51 -4.47 -4.78 19.58
CA VAL A 51 -5.59 -5.35 20.35
C VAL A 51 -6.82 -4.46 20.26
N ARG A 52 -6.69 -3.14 20.46
CA ARG A 52 -7.82 -2.20 20.37
C ARG A 52 -8.48 -2.23 19.00
N VAL A 53 -7.67 -2.19 17.94
CA VAL A 53 -8.12 -2.20 16.54
C VAL A 53 -8.85 -3.48 16.18
N ARG A 54 -8.47 -4.63 16.75
CA ARG A 54 -9.14 -5.93 16.51
C ARG A 54 -10.29 -6.22 17.46
N SER A 55 -10.48 -5.40 18.49
CA SER A 55 -11.53 -5.59 19.50
C SER A 55 -12.84 -4.90 19.12
N GLN A 56 -13.92 -5.33 19.78
CA GLN A 56 -15.19 -4.61 19.73
C GLN A 56 -14.99 -3.13 20.12
N PRO A 57 -15.70 -2.19 19.47
CA PRO A 57 -15.53 -0.77 19.73
C PRO A 57 -15.92 -0.46 21.18
N ALA A 58 -14.99 0.18 21.91
CA ALA A 58 -15.31 0.81 23.17
C ALA A 58 -15.60 2.29 22.88
N PRO A 59 -16.78 2.84 23.17
CA PRO A 59 -17.06 4.26 23.00
C PRO A 59 -16.08 5.16 23.79
N LEU A 60 -16.03 6.45 23.42
CA LEU A 60 -15.37 7.48 24.22
C LEU A 60 -15.90 7.46 25.67
N LEU A 61 -14.98 7.51 26.64
CA LEU A 61 -15.33 7.47 28.07
C LEU A 61 -16.08 8.73 28.55
N ALA A 62 -15.85 9.87 27.90
CA ALA A 62 -16.51 11.13 28.20
C ALA A 62 -17.07 11.74 26.92
N THR A 63 -18.24 12.35 27.00
CA THR A 63 -18.80 13.16 25.91
C THR A 63 -17.88 14.34 25.65
N HIS A 64 -17.20 14.34 24.51
CA HIS A 64 -16.46 15.48 24.00
C HIS A 64 -17.43 16.31 23.14
N PRO A 65 -17.75 17.56 23.51
CA PRO A 65 -18.81 18.33 22.84
C PRO A 65 -18.44 18.82 21.45
N ASP A 66 -17.15 18.81 21.08
CA ASP A 66 -16.68 19.43 19.85
C ASP A 66 -16.66 18.44 18.69
N THR A 67 -17.32 18.82 17.58
CA THR A 67 -17.24 18.10 16.31
C THR A 67 -15.83 18.15 15.75
N GLN A 68 -15.17 17.00 15.62
CA GLN A 68 -13.82 16.91 15.08
C GLN A 68 -13.83 17.15 13.57
N LYS A 69 -13.07 18.14 13.09
CA LYS A 69 -12.87 18.43 11.67
C LYS A 69 -11.70 17.63 11.13
N ILE A 70 -11.98 16.77 10.16
CA ILE A 70 -10.99 15.84 9.61
C ILE A 70 -10.85 16.06 8.11
N ALA A 71 -9.64 16.40 7.66
CA ALA A 71 -9.28 16.43 6.25
C ALA A 71 -8.73 15.06 5.84
N VAL A 72 -9.22 14.50 4.72
CA VAL A 72 -8.66 13.28 4.11
C VAL A 72 -8.11 13.64 2.73
N ILE A 73 -6.81 13.44 2.53
CA ILE A 73 -6.14 13.66 1.25
C ILE A 73 -5.91 12.31 0.58
N LEU A 74 -6.46 12.15 -0.62
CA LEU A 74 -6.32 10.96 -1.45
C LEU A 74 -5.56 11.29 -2.74
N HIS A 75 -4.58 10.45 -3.09
CA HIS A 75 -3.80 10.59 -4.33
C HIS A 75 -4.34 9.71 -5.48
N SER A 76 -5.42 9.00 -5.23
CA SER A 76 -6.18 8.26 -6.23
C SER A 76 -7.66 8.58 -6.13
N ASP A 77 -8.38 8.36 -7.22
CA ASP A 77 -9.81 8.64 -7.33
C ASP A 77 -10.58 8.14 -6.07
N PRO A 78 -11.32 9.01 -5.37
CA PRO A 78 -12.09 8.63 -4.17
C PRO A 78 -13.13 7.54 -4.42
N SER A 79 -13.58 7.39 -5.67
CA SER A 79 -14.60 6.43 -6.08
C SER A 79 -14.08 5.00 -6.20
N ILE A 80 -12.77 4.74 -6.20
CA ILE A 80 -12.26 3.36 -6.28
C ILE A 80 -12.62 2.54 -5.05
N ALA A 81 -12.76 1.22 -5.21
CA ALA A 81 -13.21 0.31 -4.14
C ALA A 81 -12.37 0.44 -2.85
N PHE A 82 -11.04 0.52 -2.96
CA PHE A 82 -10.14 0.69 -1.81
C PHE A 82 -10.43 1.97 -1.01
N ASN A 83 -10.66 3.11 -1.67
CA ASN A 83 -10.94 4.38 -1.01
C ASN A 83 -12.36 4.39 -0.42
N ARG A 84 -13.35 3.86 -1.14
CA ARG A 84 -14.71 3.69 -0.61
C ARG A 84 -14.74 2.80 0.64
N ALA A 85 -14.03 1.67 0.60
CA ALA A 85 -13.91 0.75 1.74
C ALA A 85 -13.28 1.45 2.94
N TRP A 86 -12.13 2.12 2.74
CA TRP A 86 -11.48 2.85 3.82
C TRP A 86 -12.38 3.91 4.44
N MET A 87 -13.06 4.73 3.62
CA MET A 87 -13.95 5.79 4.12
C MET A 87 -15.18 5.20 4.84
N MET A 88 -15.78 4.14 4.31
CA MET A 88 -16.92 3.46 4.93
C MET A 88 -16.54 2.93 6.31
N THR A 89 -15.44 2.19 6.39
CA THR A 89 -14.94 1.60 7.63
C THR A 89 -14.55 2.68 8.64
N PHE A 90 -13.85 3.72 8.20
CA PHE A 90 -13.46 4.85 9.06
C PHE A 90 -14.70 5.51 9.67
N LYS A 91 -15.68 5.90 8.84
CA LYS A 91 -16.91 6.55 9.30
C LYS A 91 -17.70 5.66 10.26
N GLN A 92 -17.81 4.37 9.94
CA GLN A 92 -18.54 3.43 10.79
C GLN A 92 -17.84 3.26 12.14
N ARG A 93 -16.51 3.11 12.17
CA ARG A 93 -15.76 3.02 13.42
C ARG A 93 -15.88 4.31 14.25
N MET A 94 -15.73 5.49 13.63
CA MET A 94 -15.90 6.77 14.33
C MET A 94 -17.27 6.88 15.02
N LYS A 95 -18.34 6.45 14.33
CA LYS A 95 -19.69 6.38 14.89
C LYS A 95 -19.80 5.43 16.07
N GLU A 96 -19.22 4.23 15.97
CA GLU A 96 -19.23 3.23 17.05
C GLU A 96 -18.41 3.68 18.27
N LEU A 97 -17.36 4.47 18.03
CA LEU A 97 -16.58 5.12 19.09
C LEU A 97 -17.29 6.34 19.70
N SER A 98 -18.48 6.70 19.20
CA SER A 98 -19.26 7.88 19.63
C SER A 98 -18.49 9.19 19.49
N ILE A 99 -17.71 9.32 18.41
CA ILE A 99 -16.99 10.55 18.07
C ILE A 99 -17.83 11.32 17.06
N ASP A 100 -18.19 12.56 17.38
CA ASP A 100 -18.82 13.46 16.42
C ASP A 100 -17.74 14.07 15.50
N PHE A 101 -17.99 14.03 14.18
CA PHE A 101 -16.98 14.45 13.22
C PHE A 101 -17.58 14.95 11.91
N ARG A 102 -16.81 15.83 11.26
CA ARG A 102 -16.99 16.23 9.86
C ARG A 102 -15.78 15.75 9.05
N LEU A 103 -16.05 15.10 7.93
CA LEU A 103 -15.03 14.58 7.03
C LEU A 103 -15.03 15.33 5.70
N ASP A 104 -13.95 16.05 5.41
CA ASP A 104 -13.74 16.73 4.14
C ASP A 104 -12.69 15.97 3.32
N VAL A 105 -13.06 15.51 2.13
CA VAL A 105 -12.19 14.69 1.27
C VAL A 105 -11.62 15.55 0.14
N PHE A 106 -10.29 15.58 0.06
CA PHE A 106 -9.51 16.25 -0.97
C PHE A 106 -8.85 15.21 -1.86
N HIS A 107 -8.85 15.46 -3.17
CA HIS A 107 -8.22 14.59 -4.16
C HIS A 107 -7.09 15.36 -4.86
N ILE A 108 -5.90 14.76 -4.89
CA ILE A 108 -4.71 15.32 -5.54
C ILE A 108 -4.21 14.29 -6.55
N ASP A 109 -4.33 14.57 -7.85
CA ASP A 109 -3.69 13.75 -8.86
C ASP A 109 -2.30 14.32 -9.18
N ARG A 110 -1.26 13.47 -9.12
CA ARG A 110 0.10 13.89 -9.46
C ARG A 110 0.18 14.47 -10.88
N ARG A 111 -0.69 14.04 -11.79
CA ARG A 111 -0.77 14.52 -13.18
C ARG A 111 -1.24 15.97 -13.28
N ASP A 112 -1.90 16.49 -12.24
CA ASP A 112 -2.37 17.89 -12.17
C ASP A 112 -1.24 18.87 -11.78
N GLY A 113 -0.05 18.35 -11.47
CA GLY A 113 1.13 19.16 -11.16
C GLY A 113 1.18 19.70 -9.72
N ILE A 114 2.28 20.40 -9.41
CA ILE A 114 2.57 20.90 -8.07
C ILE A 114 1.59 21.97 -7.60
N ASP A 115 1.10 22.83 -8.51
CA ASP A 115 0.18 23.93 -8.15
C ASP A 115 -1.16 23.41 -7.61
N SER A 116 -1.67 22.30 -8.15
CA SER A 116 -2.88 21.63 -7.63
C SER A 116 -2.67 21.15 -6.18
N THR A 117 -1.48 20.61 -5.90
CA THR A 117 -1.07 20.18 -4.55
C THR A 117 -1.01 21.39 -3.61
N LEU A 118 -0.31 22.45 -4.00
CA LEU A 118 -0.16 23.67 -3.20
C LEU A 118 -1.51 24.31 -2.86
N ASN A 119 -2.38 24.48 -3.85
CA ASN A 119 -3.71 25.06 -3.67
C ASN A 119 -4.58 24.24 -2.72
N THR A 120 -4.46 22.90 -2.78
CA THR A 120 -5.19 22.00 -1.88
C THR A 120 -4.72 22.16 -0.44
N PHE A 121 -3.40 22.16 -0.22
CA PHE A 121 -2.82 22.33 1.12
C PHE A 121 -3.13 23.71 1.71
N GLN A 122 -3.11 24.78 0.90
CA GLN A 122 -3.51 26.12 1.36
C GLN A 122 -4.97 26.17 1.84
N LYS A 123 -5.89 25.48 1.16
CA LYS A 123 -7.30 25.38 1.59
C LYS A 123 -7.42 24.63 2.91
N ILE A 124 -6.63 23.59 3.10
CA ILE A 124 -6.62 22.78 4.32
C ILE A 124 -6.10 23.61 5.50
N GLU A 125 -4.97 24.31 5.33
CA GLU A 125 -4.42 25.19 6.35
C GLU A 125 -5.39 26.32 6.73
N ALA A 126 -6.11 26.90 5.76
CA ALA A 126 -7.07 27.98 6.02
C ALA A 126 -8.37 27.52 6.72
N ALA A 127 -8.64 26.21 6.76
CA ALA A 127 -9.90 25.66 7.27
C ALA A 127 -9.83 25.19 8.73
N ASN A 128 -8.65 25.25 9.36
CA ASN A 128 -8.39 24.86 10.76
C ASN A 128 -8.97 23.47 11.08
N PHE A 129 -8.43 22.44 10.42
CA PHE A 129 -8.76 21.04 10.71
C PHE A 129 -8.03 20.56 11.96
N ASP A 130 -8.71 19.75 12.78
CA ASP A 130 -8.12 19.12 13.97
C ASP A 130 -7.21 17.96 13.56
N TYR A 131 -7.64 17.19 12.55
CA TYR A 131 -6.88 16.06 12.02
C TYR A 131 -6.73 16.12 10.50
N MET A 132 -5.59 15.61 10.03
CA MET A 132 -5.29 15.41 8.62
C MET A 132 -4.82 13.99 8.36
N ILE A 133 -5.54 13.28 7.48
CA ILE A 133 -5.21 11.92 7.08
C ILE A 133 -4.72 11.95 5.64
N VAL A 134 -3.48 11.54 5.40
CA VAL A 134 -2.86 11.55 4.06
C VAL A 134 -2.57 10.11 3.63
N ASP A 135 -3.00 9.73 2.42
CA ASP A 135 -2.87 8.34 1.96
C ASP A 135 -1.46 7.93 1.50
N ARG A 136 -0.55 8.90 1.30
CA ARG A 136 0.88 8.72 1.01
C ARG A 136 1.70 9.99 1.16
N VAL A 137 3.03 9.83 1.19
CA VAL A 137 4.01 10.94 1.13
C VAL A 137 4.82 10.85 -0.15
N ASP A 138 4.91 11.96 -0.88
CA ASP A 138 5.71 12.09 -2.10
C ASP A 138 6.55 13.37 -2.11
N ASP A 139 7.32 13.56 -3.16
CA ASP A 139 8.17 14.73 -3.40
C ASP A 139 7.39 16.04 -3.47
N HIS A 140 6.12 16.03 -3.89
CA HIS A 140 5.29 17.23 -3.99
C HIS A 140 4.70 17.64 -2.64
N ASN A 141 4.20 16.68 -1.85
CA ASN A 141 3.47 16.97 -0.62
C ASN A 141 4.35 17.02 0.64
N ARG A 142 5.53 16.39 0.63
CA ARG A 142 6.39 16.27 1.82
C ARG A 142 6.79 17.62 2.43
N PRO A 143 7.25 18.65 1.68
CA PRO A 143 7.61 19.93 2.28
C PRO A 143 6.41 20.65 2.92
N LEU A 144 5.21 20.41 2.41
CA LEU A 144 3.97 20.99 2.93
C LEU A 144 3.55 20.30 4.23
N LEU A 145 3.65 18.97 4.26
CA LEU A 145 3.44 18.18 5.49
C LEU A 145 4.46 18.56 6.57
N GLU A 146 5.72 18.76 6.21
CA GLU A 146 6.76 19.23 7.14
C GLU A 146 6.40 20.56 7.80
N ARG A 147 5.82 21.48 7.04
CA ARG A 147 5.37 22.77 7.57
C ARG A 147 4.19 22.60 8.54
N ILE A 148 3.20 21.77 8.18
CA ILE A 148 2.04 21.48 9.05
C ILE A 148 2.48 20.82 10.35
N LEU A 149 3.34 19.79 10.26
CA LEU A 149 3.88 19.10 11.44
C LEU A 149 4.63 20.05 12.37
N LYS A 150 5.41 20.99 11.82
CA LYS A 150 6.14 21.99 12.61
C LYS A 150 5.23 23.03 13.28
N ALA A 151 4.10 23.36 12.65
CA ALA A 151 3.12 24.28 13.24
C ALA A 151 2.44 23.64 14.45
N GLY A 152 2.14 22.34 14.40
CA GLY A 152 1.57 21.59 15.52
C GLY A 152 0.10 21.91 15.81
N GLU A 153 -0.59 22.58 14.89
CA GLU A 153 -2.01 22.96 15.03
C GLU A 153 -2.98 21.87 14.54
N THR A 154 -2.50 20.94 13.72
CA THR A 154 -3.29 19.83 13.15
C THR A 154 -2.55 18.53 13.37
N GLU A 155 -3.23 17.55 13.95
CA GLU A 155 -2.69 16.20 14.14
C GLU A 155 -2.70 15.43 12.83
N VAL A 156 -1.56 14.84 12.46
CA VAL A 156 -1.38 14.21 11.14
C VAL A 156 -1.33 12.69 11.28
N LEU A 157 -2.14 11.97 10.51
CA LEU A 157 -2.04 10.53 10.32
C LEU A 157 -1.61 10.22 8.89
N ILE A 158 -0.63 9.34 8.74
CA ILE A 158 -0.03 9.04 7.43
C ILE A 158 -0.21 7.57 7.09
N ARG A 159 -0.87 7.30 5.98
CA ARG A 159 -1.09 5.94 5.49
C ARG A 159 0.00 5.53 4.50
N GLY A 160 0.17 4.22 4.35
CA GLY A 160 1.09 3.64 3.38
C GLY A 160 2.56 3.75 3.76
N VAL A 161 2.86 4.27 4.96
CA VAL A 161 4.21 4.43 5.51
C VAL A 161 4.27 3.66 6.81
N ILE A 162 5.33 2.87 7.00
CA ILE A 162 5.53 2.03 8.19
C ILE A 162 6.84 2.33 8.93
N ALA A 163 7.62 3.31 8.48
CA ALA A 163 8.85 3.70 9.14
C ALA A 163 8.88 5.22 9.26
N PRO A 164 9.14 5.78 10.46
CA PRO A 164 9.19 7.21 10.64
C PRO A 164 10.27 7.87 9.78
N PHE A 165 9.97 9.05 9.23
CA PHE A 165 10.95 9.84 8.52
C PHE A 165 11.93 10.45 9.53
N SER A 166 13.22 10.22 9.32
CA SER A 166 14.28 10.78 10.19
C SER A 166 14.18 12.30 10.30
N SER A 167 13.81 13.00 9.22
CA SER A 167 13.61 14.45 9.22
C SER A 167 12.46 14.95 10.10
N TRP A 168 11.54 14.08 10.51
CA TRP A 168 10.35 14.46 11.27
C TRP A 168 10.43 14.05 12.74
N HIS A 169 11.61 13.61 13.22
CA HIS A 169 11.74 13.10 14.58
C HIS A 169 11.36 14.11 15.68
N MET A 170 11.51 15.42 15.42
CA MET A 170 11.15 16.49 16.37
C MET A 170 9.65 16.84 16.33
N HIS A 171 9.01 16.58 15.20
CA HIS A 171 7.60 16.90 14.94
C HIS A 171 6.98 15.72 14.17
N PRO A 172 6.86 14.55 14.82
CA PRO A 172 6.32 13.37 14.14
C PRO A 172 4.82 13.54 13.92
N PRO A 173 4.24 12.87 12.90
CA PRO A 173 2.81 12.69 12.83
C PRO A 173 2.32 11.90 14.06
N LEU A 174 1.03 12.04 14.37
CA LEU A 174 0.34 11.28 15.41
C LEU A 174 0.51 9.77 15.23
N LEU A 175 0.38 9.29 13.98
CA LEU A 175 0.51 7.87 13.67
C LEU A 175 0.85 7.63 12.19
N TYR A 176 1.83 6.76 11.94
CA TYR A 176 2.04 6.10 10.65
C TYR A 176 1.25 4.78 10.59
N ILE A 177 0.51 4.54 9.52
CA ILE A 177 -0.37 3.37 9.34
C ILE A 177 -0.01 2.67 8.02
N GLY A 178 0.38 1.39 8.06
CA GLY A 178 0.59 0.67 6.80
C GLY A 178 0.97 -0.80 6.94
N ILE A 179 1.21 -1.43 5.80
CA ILE A 179 1.61 -2.84 5.72
C ILE A 179 3.10 -2.93 5.43
N ASP A 180 3.77 -3.92 6.05
CA ASP A 180 5.12 -4.30 5.64
C ASP A 180 5.09 -5.00 4.28
N ARG A 181 5.18 -4.18 3.23
CA ARG A 181 5.17 -4.64 1.84
C ARG A 181 6.34 -5.54 1.51
N ALA A 182 7.51 -5.31 2.11
CA ALA A 182 8.66 -6.16 1.87
C ALA A 182 8.47 -7.54 2.50
N LYS A 183 7.96 -7.62 3.73
CA LYS A 183 7.54 -8.91 4.32
C LYS A 183 6.44 -9.59 3.52
N MET A 184 5.46 -8.82 3.02
CA MET A 184 4.38 -9.33 2.17
C MET A 184 4.90 -9.93 0.87
N MET A 185 5.76 -9.21 0.15
CA MET A 185 6.33 -9.67 -1.10
C MET A 185 7.34 -10.81 -0.90
N GLN A 186 8.07 -10.81 0.22
CA GLN A 186 8.92 -11.93 0.63
C GLN A 186 8.10 -13.20 0.83
N SER A 187 7.00 -13.12 1.59
CA SER A 187 6.11 -14.26 1.81
C SER A 187 5.51 -14.76 0.49
N LEU A 188 5.13 -13.85 -0.41
CA LEU A 188 4.61 -14.20 -1.72
C LEU A 188 5.67 -14.89 -2.60
N ALA A 189 6.88 -14.32 -2.70
CA ALA A 189 7.97 -14.91 -3.47
C ALA A 189 8.35 -16.30 -2.94
N SER A 190 8.52 -16.44 -1.62
CA SER A 190 8.82 -17.71 -0.96
C SER A 190 7.71 -18.74 -1.15
N TYR A 191 6.44 -18.32 -1.14
CA TYR A 191 5.33 -19.21 -1.50
C TYR A 191 5.43 -19.69 -2.95
N LEU A 192 5.59 -18.78 -3.91
CA LEU A 192 5.64 -19.12 -5.33
C LEU A 192 6.80 -20.08 -5.64
N VAL A 193 7.99 -19.82 -5.11
CA VAL A 193 9.16 -20.68 -5.32
C VAL A 193 8.92 -22.12 -4.85
N ARG A 194 8.18 -22.31 -3.76
CA ARG A 194 7.88 -23.66 -3.24
C ARG A 194 6.78 -24.38 -4.01
N MET A 195 5.90 -23.63 -4.66
CA MET A 195 4.69 -24.18 -5.29
C MET A 195 4.78 -24.32 -6.80
N LEU A 196 5.71 -23.62 -7.45
CA LEU A 196 5.93 -23.74 -8.89
C LEU A 196 6.71 -25.01 -9.20
N ASP A 197 6.25 -25.74 -10.22
CA ASP A 197 6.95 -26.92 -10.73
C ASP A 197 8.32 -26.55 -11.29
N GLU A 198 9.25 -27.50 -11.24
CA GLU A 198 10.58 -27.36 -11.84
C GLU A 198 10.45 -27.01 -13.33
N GLY A 199 11.21 -25.99 -13.78
CA GLY A 199 11.18 -25.51 -15.16
C GLY A 199 10.05 -24.52 -15.48
N THR A 200 9.19 -24.16 -14.52
CA THR A 200 8.17 -23.13 -14.74
C THR A 200 8.80 -21.77 -15.06
N LEU A 201 8.37 -21.17 -16.18
CA LEU A 201 8.86 -19.87 -16.64
C LEU A 201 8.08 -18.73 -15.98
N ILE A 202 8.77 -17.75 -15.40
CA ILE A 202 8.13 -16.60 -14.75
C ILE A 202 8.18 -15.37 -15.66
N ASP A 203 7.02 -14.80 -15.97
CA ASP A 203 6.88 -13.50 -16.62
C ASP A 203 6.29 -12.48 -15.64
N THR A 204 6.66 -11.20 -15.77
CA THR A 204 6.15 -10.15 -14.86
C THR A 204 5.52 -8.99 -15.62
N LEU A 205 4.37 -8.54 -15.13
CA LEU A 205 3.63 -7.39 -15.64
C LEU A 205 3.70 -6.28 -14.58
N SER A 206 4.41 -5.21 -14.94
CA SER A 206 4.65 -4.02 -14.13
C SER A 206 3.94 -2.80 -14.72
N VAL A 207 3.85 -1.72 -13.95
CA VAL A 207 3.21 -0.47 -14.38
C VAL A 207 4.22 0.64 -14.64
N ASP A 208 3.82 1.61 -15.47
CA ASP A 208 4.58 2.82 -15.75
C ASP A 208 4.53 3.88 -14.62
N ASP A 209 3.56 3.79 -13.70
CA ASP A 209 3.51 4.61 -12.50
C ASP A 209 4.70 4.33 -11.57
N PRO A 210 5.62 5.30 -11.33
CA PRO A 210 6.84 5.07 -10.57
C PRO A 210 6.58 4.60 -9.14
N TYR A 211 5.59 5.20 -8.45
CA TYR A 211 5.28 4.83 -7.07
C TYR A 211 4.79 3.38 -6.99
N LYS A 212 3.80 3.00 -7.81
CA LYS A 212 3.21 1.64 -7.79
C LYS A 212 4.25 0.61 -8.21
N ASN A 213 5.13 0.98 -9.16
CA ASN A 213 6.21 0.11 -9.58
C ASN A 213 7.25 -0.11 -8.47
N GLU A 214 7.72 0.96 -7.82
CA GLU A 214 8.69 0.87 -6.72
C GLU A 214 8.13 0.17 -5.48
N THR A 215 6.92 0.54 -5.06
CA THR A 215 6.31 0.03 -3.81
C THR A 215 5.60 -1.32 -3.97
N GLY A 216 5.52 -1.84 -5.20
CA GLY A 216 4.91 -3.12 -5.51
C GLY A 216 5.87 -4.02 -6.27
N CYS A 217 6.04 -3.75 -7.56
CA CYS A 217 6.66 -4.69 -8.50
C CYS A 217 8.14 -4.90 -8.20
N GLN A 218 8.89 -3.83 -7.93
CA GLN A 218 10.32 -3.91 -7.73
C GLN A 218 10.69 -4.64 -6.44
N ILE A 219 9.88 -4.49 -5.38
CA ILE A 219 10.06 -5.24 -4.13
C ILE A 219 9.90 -6.74 -4.41
N PHE A 220 8.82 -7.15 -5.09
CA PHE A 220 8.62 -8.55 -5.43
C PHE A 220 9.76 -9.13 -6.27
N LEU A 221 10.20 -8.41 -7.30
CA LEU A 221 11.31 -8.86 -8.15
C LEU A 221 12.60 -9.05 -7.36
N ASN A 222 12.93 -8.12 -6.46
CA ASN A 222 14.11 -8.22 -5.61
C ASN A 222 14.03 -9.46 -4.70
N GLU A 223 12.86 -9.73 -4.12
CA GLU A 223 12.64 -10.91 -3.29
C GLU A 223 12.74 -12.21 -4.12
N LEU A 224 12.13 -12.24 -5.31
CA LEU A 224 12.20 -13.40 -6.21
C LEU A 224 13.65 -13.72 -6.64
N TYR A 225 14.45 -12.70 -6.98
CA TYR A 225 15.87 -12.88 -7.29
C TYR A 225 16.67 -13.39 -6.09
N ARG A 226 16.32 -12.96 -4.87
CA ARG A 226 16.97 -13.45 -3.64
C ARG A 226 16.68 -14.93 -3.38
N GLU A 227 15.49 -15.41 -3.76
CA GLU A 227 15.14 -16.84 -3.74
C GLU A 227 15.76 -17.63 -4.91
N GLY A 228 16.57 -17.00 -5.78
CA GLY A 228 17.30 -17.65 -6.86
C GLY A 228 16.55 -17.82 -8.18
N TYR A 229 15.33 -17.28 -8.29
CA TYR A 229 14.53 -17.37 -9.51
C TYR A 229 14.81 -16.22 -10.46
N GLN A 230 14.80 -16.51 -11.76
CA GLN A 230 14.96 -15.51 -12.81
C GLN A 230 13.63 -15.29 -13.52
N VAL A 231 13.40 -14.04 -13.91
CA VAL A 231 12.25 -13.65 -14.73
C VAL A 231 12.65 -13.77 -16.19
N ARG A 232 11.83 -14.45 -16.99
CA ARG A 232 11.99 -14.59 -18.43
C ARG A 232 11.75 -13.26 -19.14
N HIS A 233 10.58 -12.67 -18.94
CA HIS A 233 10.23 -11.36 -19.50
C HIS A 233 9.63 -10.40 -18.47
N ARG A 234 9.99 -9.12 -18.62
CA ARG A 234 9.43 -8.01 -17.86
C ARG A 234 8.66 -7.09 -18.81
N TYR A 235 7.35 -7.04 -18.66
CA TYR A 235 6.47 -6.16 -19.42
C TYR A 235 6.15 -4.93 -18.57
N GLN A 236 6.37 -3.74 -19.12
CA GLN A 236 5.94 -2.48 -18.51
C GLN A 236 4.72 -1.96 -19.26
N LEU A 237 3.61 -1.82 -18.55
CA LEU A 237 2.30 -1.54 -19.11
C LEU A 237 1.65 -0.32 -18.44
N LYS A 238 0.63 0.24 -19.10
CA LYS A 238 -0.33 1.09 -18.39
C LYS A 238 -1.09 0.23 -17.38
N ASP A 239 -1.46 0.80 -16.23
CA ASP A 239 -2.24 0.13 -15.18
C ASP A 239 -3.70 -0.18 -15.63
N SER A 240 -3.85 -1.15 -16.52
CA SER A 240 -5.08 -1.45 -17.27
C SER A 240 -5.24 -2.95 -17.49
N ALA A 241 -6.44 -3.47 -17.17
CA ALA A 241 -6.81 -4.85 -17.43
C ALA A 241 -6.73 -5.21 -18.92
N GLN A 242 -7.11 -4.29 -19.82
CA GLN A 242 -7.07 -4.51 -21.27
C GLN A 242 -5.62 -4.63 -21.79
N ALA A 243 -4.69 -3.86 -21.23
CA ALA A 243 -3.28 -3.98 -21.58
C ALA A 243 -2.71 -5.33 -21.11
N ALA A 244 -2.96 -5.71 -19.86
CA ALA A 244 -2.53 -6.98 -19.31
C ALA A 244 -3.13 -8.19 -20.04
N GLN A 245 -4.42 -8.14 -20.38
CA GLN A 245 -5.10 -9.22 -21.09
C GLN A 245 -4.44 -9.54 -22.43
N ARG A 246 -4.01 -8.52 -23.19
CA ARG A 246 -3.33 -8.71 -24.48
C ARG A 246 -1.99 -9.41 -24.31
N VAL A 247 -1.20 -9.01 -23.32
CA VAL A 247 0.10 -9.64 -23.02
C VAL A 247 -0.08 -11.06 -22.51
N ALA A 248 -1.05 -11.30 -21.63
CA ALA A 248 -1.35 -12.63 -21.12
C ALA A 248 -1.75 -13.61 -22.25
N LEU A 249 -2.56 -13.17 -23.22
CA LEU A 249 -2.90 -13.99 -24.39
C LEU A 249 -1.68 -14.34 -25.26
N GLN A 250 -0.66 -13.46 -25.32
CA GLN A 250 0.60 -13.78 -25.98
C GLN A 250 1.36 -14.86 -25.21
N ILE A 251 1.49 -14.71 -23.89
CA ILE A 251 2.18 -15.68 -23.03
C ILE A 251 1.50 -17.05 -23.08
N VAL A 252 0.16 -17.11 -23.12
CA VAL A 252 -0.58 -18.37 -23.30
C VAL A 252 -0.21 -19.07 -24.61
N LYS A 253 -0.16 -18.34 -25.73
CA LYS A 253 0.23 -18.92 -27.03
C LYS A 253 1.67 -19.45 -27.01
N GLU A 254 2.57 -18.72 -26.36
CA GLU A 254 3.96 -19.16 -26.19
C GLU A 254 4.05 -20.42 -25.32
N SER A 255 3.34 -20.46 -24.19
CA SER A 255 3.26 -21.62 -23.31
C SER A 255 2.76 -22.86 -24.05
N GLN A 256 1.70 -22.72 -24.85
CA GLN A 256 1.18 -23.81 -25.69
C GLN A 256 2.18 -24.27 -26.75
N ALA A 257 2.89 -23.34 -27.39
CA ALA A 257 3.89 -23.67 -28.41
C ALA A 257 5.14 -24.36 -27.82
N LEU A 258 5.52 -24.01 -26.59
CA LEU A 258 6.68 -24.58 -25.89
C LEU A 258 6.33 -25.86 -25.12
N GLY A 259 5.05 -26.08 -24.79
CA GLY A 259 4.63 -27.16 -23.91
C GLY A 259 5.15 -27.02 -22.47
N SER A 260 5.45 -25.79 -22.04
CA SER A 260 5.99 -25.49 -20.72
C SER A 260 4.99 -24.76 -19.84
N SER A 261 5.11 -24.93 -18.52
CA SER A 261 4.36 -24.17 -17.53
C SER A 261 4.87 -22.73 -17.40
N HIS A 262 3.96 -21.78 -17.24
CA HIS A 262 4.28 -20.37 -17.01
C HIS A 262 3.55 -19.83 -15.78
N PHE A 263 4.20 -18.89 -15.10
CA PHE A 263 3.58 -18.08 -14.08
C PHE A 263 3.68 -16.61 -14.45
N ILE A 264 2.56 -15.90 -14.46
CA ILE A 264 2.49 -14.48 -14.72
C ILE A 264 2.32 -13.74 -13.39
N PHE A 265 3.36 -13.05 -12.94
CA PHE A 265 3.22 -12.12 -11.82
C PHE A 265 2.61 -10.80 -12.29
N SER A 266 1.45 -10.45 -11.71
CA SER A 266 0.75 -9.19 -11.92
C SER A 266 0.93 -8.27 -10.73
N CYS A 267 1.53 -7.10 -10.96
CA CYS A 267 1.89 -6.18 -9.89
C CYS A 267 0.74 -5.39 -9.28
N THR A 268 -0.35 -5.17 -10.02
CA THR A 268 -1.52 -4.41 -9.56
C THR A 268 -2.81 -5.22 -9.72
N PRO A 269 -3.89 -4.86 -9.00
CA PRO A 269 -5.20 -5.48 -9.17
C PRO A 269 -5.71 -5.41 -10.63
N ASN A 270 -5.54 -4.28 -11.31
CA ASN A 270 -6.00 -4.11 -12.70
C ASN A 270 -5.24 -5.03 -13.66
N LEU A 271 -3.93 -5.16 -13.49
CA LEU A 271 -3.14 -6.07 -14.33
C LEU A 271 -3.57 -7.52 -14.08
N SER A 272 -3.71 -7.92 -12.81
CA SER A 272 -4.15 -9.27 -12.44
C SER A 272 -5.53 -9.60 -13.02
N GLU A 273 -6.48 -8.67 -12.94
CA GLU A 273 -7.80 -8.83 -13.55
C GLU A 273 -7.71 -9.09 -15.06
N GLY A 274 -6.85 -8.35 -15.76
CA GLY A 274 -6.60 -8.57 -17.18
C GLY A 274 -6.03 -9.96 -17.49
N VAL A 275 -5.07 -10.42 -16.68
CA VAL A 275 -4.48 -11.75 -16.82
C VAL A 275 -5.53 -12.83 -16.57
N VAL A 276 -6.24 -12.79 -15.44
CA VAL A 276 -7.28 -13.79 -15.14
C VAL A 276 -8.33 -13.85 -16.24
N ARG A 277 -8.81 -12.70 -16.75
CA ARG A 277 -9.74 -12.65 -17.89
C ARG A 277 -9.18 -13.29 -19.17
N ALA A 278 -7.87 -13.23 -19.39
CA ALA A 278 -7.24 -13.91 -20.52
C ALA A 278 -7.23 -15.43 -20.34
N LEU A 279 -6.84 -15.88 -19.14
CA LEU A 279 -6.65 -17.29 -18.81
C LEU A 279 -7.99 -18.03 -18.70
N SER A 280 -9.02 -17.44 -18.07
CA SER A 280 -10.33 -18.08 -17.88
C SER A 280 -11.11 -18.36 -19.17
N ARG A 281 -10.65 -17.83 -20.32
CA ARG A 281 -11.26 -18.06 -21.63
C ARG A 281 -10.61 -19.21 -22.40
N GLN A 282 -9.61 -19.86 -21.83
CA GLN A 282 -8.82 -20.89 -22.48
C GLN A 282 -9.12 -22.25 -21.85
N GLN A 283 -9.13 -23.30 -22.65
CA GLN A 283 -9.24 -24.67 -22.16
C GLN A 283 -7.83 -25.22 -21.90
N GLN A 284 -7.62 -25.86 -20.74
CA GLN A 284 -6.35 -26.51 -20.35
C GLN A 284 -5.13 -25.59 -20.46
N VAL A 285 -4.96 -24.72 -19.46
CA VAL A 285 -3.95 -23.68 -19.47
C VAL A 285 -2.77 -24.08 -18.58
N LEU A 286 -1.57 -24.18 -19.17
CA LEU A 286 -0.31 -24.36 -18.42
C LEU A 286 0.21 -23.03 -17.85
N VAL A 287 -0.67 -22.05 -17.69
CA VAL A 287 -0.34 -20.69 -17.25
C VAL A 287 -1.18 -20.33 -16.03
N SER A 288 -0.51 -19.90 -14.98
CA SER A 288 -1.15 -19.44 -13.76
C SER A 288 -0.68 -18.03 -13.38
N THR A 289 -1.34 -17.40 -12.40
CA THR A 289 -1.08 -16.02 -11.97
C THR A 289 -1.33 -15.83 -10.48
N ASN A 290 -0.84 -14.72 -9.93
CA ASN A 290 -1.36 -14.19 -8.66
C ASN A 290 -2.60 -13.30 -8.89
N ALA A 291 -3.33 -13.10 -7.81
CA ALA A 291 -4.39 -12.12 -7.68
C ALA A 291 -4.19 -11.16 -6.50
N TRP A 292 -4.94 -10.07 -6.55
CA TRP A 292 -5.06 -9.10 -5.46
C TRP A 292 -6.53 -9.00 -5.06
N LEU A 293 -6.78 -8.58 -3.82
CA LEU A 293 -8.14 -8.30 -3.37
C LEU A 293 -8.89 -7.37 -4.34
N GLY A 294 -10.14 -7.72 -4.65
CA GLY A 294 -11.01 -6.99 -5.58
C GLY A 294 -11.09 -7.56 -6.99
N LEU A 295 -10.46 -8.70 -7.24
CA LEU A 295 -10.72 -9.48 -8.44
C LEU A 295 -12.16 -10.02 -8.44
N LYS A 296 -12.85 -9.89 -9.58
CA LYS A 296 -14.18 -10.47 -9.81
C LYS A 296 -14.09 -11.94 -10.19
N ASP A 297 -15.11 -12.73 -9.84
CA ASP A 297 -15.24 -14.13 -10.27
C ASP A 297 -14.01 -14.99 -9.88
N TRP A 298 -13.36 -14.62 -8.79
CA TRP A 298 -12.12 -15.24 -8.33
C TRP A 298 -12.31 -16.71 -7.95
N GLU A 299 -13.49 -17.12 -7.46
CA GLU A 299 -13.80 -18.52 -7.12
C GLU A 299 -13.69 -19.46 -8.32
N ASP A 300 -14.23 -19.05 -9.48
CA ASP A 300 -14.14 -19.84 -10.71
C ASP A 300 -12.69 -19.92 -11.20
N ALA A 301 -11.92 -18.84 -11.05
CA ALA A 301 -10.51 -18.82 -11.40
C ALA A 301 -9.66 -19.72 -10.47
N TYR A 302 -10.00 -19.82 -9.19
CA TYR A 302 -9.44 -20.83 -8.28
C TYR A 302 -9.85 -22.25 -8.69
N LYS A 303 -11.13 -22.49 -8.98
CA LYS A 303 -11.61 -23.82 -9.43
C LYS A 303 -10.93 -24.28 -10.72
N GLN A 304 -10.56 -23.36 -11.60
CA GLN A 304 -9.82 -23.62 -12.83
C GLN A 304 -8.30 -23.79 -12.64
N GLY A 305 -7.76 -23.55 -11.44
CA GLY A 305 -6.31 -23.62 -11.18
C GLY A 305 -5.51 -22.44 -11.75
N ILE A 306 -6.19 -21.36 -12.15
CA ILE A 306 -5.57 -20.20 -12.80
C ILE A 306 -4.89 -19.29 -11.77
N ILE A 307 -5.49 -19.12 -10.60
CA ILE A 307 -4.95 -18.29 -9.53
C ILE A 307 -4.20 -19.18 -8.55
N MET A 308 -2.88 -19.08 -8.48
CA MET A 308 -2.12 -19.83 -7.47
C MET A 308 -2.22 -19.21 -6.08
N VAL A 309 -2.36 -17.88 -6.03
CA VAL A 309 -2.35 -17.11 -4.78
C VAL A 309 -3.02 -15.75 -4.95
N THR A 310 -3.85 -15.37 -3.99
CA THR A 310 -4.36 -14.01 -3.80
C THR A 310 -3.74 -13.40 -2.56
N VAL A 311 -3.19 -12.19 -2.69
CA VAL A 311 -2.75 -11.41 -1.52
C VAL A 311 -3.91 -10.57 -1.00
N VAL A 312 -4.24 -10.74 0.28
CA VAL A 312 -5.30 -10.00 0.97
C VAL A 312 -4.72 -9.27 2.17
N GLY A 313 -4.73 -7.94 2.12
CA GLY A 313 -4.40 -7.12 3.28
C GLY A 313 -5.60 -6.95 4.21
N ASP A 314 -5.34 -6.80 5.50
CA ASP A 314 -6.30 -6.46 6.55
C ASP A 314 -6.79 -5.00 6.40
N LEU A 315 -7.45 -4.70 5.28
CA LEU A 315 -7.67 -3.33 4.79
C LEU A 315 -8.47 -2.47 5.76
N ASP A 316 -9.51 -3.03 6.36
CA ASP A 316 -10.41 -2.30 7.26
C ASP A 316 -9.70 -1.87 8.54
N TYR A 317 -8.76 -2.68 9.03
CA TYR A 317 -8.05 -2.39 10.27
C TYR A 317 -7.15 -1.16 10.18
N ARG A 318 -6.75 -0.73 8.98
CA ARG A 318 -6.09 0.58 8.81
C ARG A 318 -7.02 1.75 9.05
N ALA A 319 -8.26 1.65 8.59
CA ALA A 319 -9.26 2.68 8.82
C ALA A 319 -9.69 2.69 10.31
N ILE A 320 -9.83 1.51 10.90
CA ILE A 320 -10.09 1.36 12.34
C ILE A 320 -8.93 1.96 13.15
N ALA A 321 -7.68 1.68 12.79
CA ALA A 321 -6.50 2.24 13.46
C ALA A 321 -6.48 3.78 13.43
N ALA A 322 -6.87 4.39 12.31
CA ALA A 322 -6.99 5.85 12.24
C ALA A 322 -8.06 6.40 13.21
N ALA A 323 -9.23 5.74 13.28
CA ALA A 323 -10.29 6.14 14.20
C ALA A 323 -9.90 5.92 15.67
N GLU A 324 -9.25 4.80 16.00
CA GLU A 324 -8.74 4.50 17.34
C GLU A 324 -7.61 5.44 17.76
N ALA A 325 -6.79 5.90 16.81
CA ALA A 325 -5.75 6.89 17.08
C ALA A 325 -6.35 8.25 17.43
N ILE A 326 -7.34 8.72 16.65
CA ILE A 326 -8.09 9.95 16.98
C ILE A 326 -8.74 9.84 18.36
N LYS A 327 -9.39 8.71 18.65
CA LYS A 327 -9.96 8.47 19.98
C LYS A 327 -8.91 8.56 21.08
N ALA A 328 -7.77 7.89 20.90
CA ALA A 328 -6.71 7.87 21.87
C ALA A 328 -6.12 9.25 22.12
N ASP A 329 -6.00 10.06 21.07
CA ASP A 329 -5.54 11.45 21.15
C ASP A 329 -6.51 12.32 21.98
N ILE A 330 -7.81 12.25 21.68
CA ILE A 330 -8.88 12.90 22.47
C ILE A 330 -8.82 12.48 23.95
N GLU A 331 -8.56 11.20 24.22
CA GLU A 331 -8.42 10.65 25.58
C GLU A 331 -7.03 10.87 26.19
N SER A 332 -6.12 11.57 25.51
CA SER A 332 -4.73 11.80 25.91
C SER A 332 -3.98 10.50 26.27
N ARG A 333 -4.26 9.42 25.54
CA ARG A 333 -3.61 8.12 25.69
C ARG A 333 -2.38 8.03 24.81
N LEU A 334 -1.36 7.33 25.31
CA LEU A 334 -0.16 7.04 24.54
C LEU A 334 -0.51 6.22 23.28
N LEU A 335 0.10 6.62 22.17
CA LEU A 335 0.05 5.95 20.90
C LEU A 335 1.46 5.52 20.46
N PRO A 336 1.58 4.40 19.73
CA PRO A 336 2.82 4.12 19.02
C PRO A 336 2.98 5.14 17.87
N ALA A 337 4.22 5.38 17.45
CA ALA A 337 4.51 6.15 16.25
C ALA A 337 4.04 5.41 14.99
N VAL A 338 4.07 4.07 14.99
CA VAL A 338 3.70 3.24 13.84
C VAL A 338 2.63 2.23 14.22
N TYR A 339 1.72 1.95 13.30
CA TYR A 339 0.79 0.81 13.35
C TYR A 339 0.95 0.01 12.07
N MET A 340 1.08 -1.31 12.20
CA MET A 340 1.30 -2.20 11.08
C MET A 340 0.22 -3.26 10.98
N GLU A 341 -0.50 -3.28 9.85
CA GLU A 341 -1.47 -4.34 9.60
C GLU A 341 -0.80 -5.65 9.17
N SER A 342 -1.57 -6.74 9.31
CA SER A 342 -1.21 -8.06 8.78
C SER A 342 -1.79 -8.26 7.38
N PHE A 343 -1.40 -9.36 6.76
CA PHE A 343 -1.95 -9.82 5.49
C PHE A 343 -2.07 -11.34 5.51
N SER A 344 -2.91 -11.85 4.63
CA SER A 344 -3.09 -13.27 4.37
C SER A 344 -2.79 -13.59 2.90
N LEU A 345 -2.24 -14.77 2.67
CA LEU A 345 -2.17 -15.37 1.35
C LEU A 345 -3.31 -16.38 1.25
N LEU A 346 -4.23 -16.15 0.32
CA LEU A 346 -5.23 -17.15 -0.05
C LEU A 346 -4.62 -17.98 -1.15
N VAL A 347 -4.56 -19.29 -0.97
CA VAL A 347 -3.79 -20.19 -1.82
C VAL A 347 -4.69 -21.24 -2.46
N GLN A 348 -4.21 -21.84 -3.56
CA GLN A 348 -4.99 -22.72 -4.43
C GLN A 348 -5.54 -23.96 -3.70
N ASP A 349 -4.82 -24.48 -2.71
CA ASP A 349 -5.15 -25.67 -1.94
C ASP A 349 -6.14 -25.42 -0.78
N MET A 350 -6.42 -24.16 -0.44
CA MET A 350 -7.47 -23.83 0.53
C MET A 350 -8.85 -24.22 -0.04
N ASP A 351 -9.75 -24.65 0.85
CA ASP A 351 -11.16 -24.78 0.49
C ASP A 351 -11.85 -23.39 0.45
N GLU A 352 -13.03 -23.35 -0.17
CA GLU A 352 -13.81 -22.13 -0.34
C GLU A 352 -14.23 -21.51 1.00
N GLN A 353 -14.58 -22.33 2.00
CA GLN A 353 -15.00 -21.86 3.30
C GLN A 353 -13.85 -21.19 4.05
N THR A 354 -12.66 -21.79 4.04
CA THR A 354 -11.45 -21.20 4.63
C THR A 354 -11.10 -19.85 3.99
N ARG A 355 -11.12 -19.77 2.65
CA ARG A 355 -10.90 -18.50 1.93
C ARG A 355 -11.90 -17.43 2.32
N ASN A 356 -13.18 -17.79 2.42
CA ASN A 356 -14.25 -16.86 2.79
C ASN A 356 -14.13 -16.36 4.23
N ILE A 357 -13.73 -17.22 5.18
CA ILE A 357 -13.46 -16.82 6.57
C ILE A 357 -12.31 -15.80 6.62
N LEU A 358 -11.20 -16.06 5.91
CA LEU A 358 -10.05 -15.15 5.88
C LEU A 358 -10.41 -13.79 5.26
N LEU A 359 -11.22 -13.78 4.20
CA LEU A 359 -11.75 -12.54 3.63
C LEU A 359 -12.63 -11.76 4.61
N GLN A 360 -13.56 -12.44 5.29
CA GLN A 360 -14.42 -11.81 6.30
C GLN A 360 -13.60 -11.21 7.44
N GLN A 361 -12.57 -11.93 7.89
CA GLN A 361 -11.67 -11.45 8.92
C GLN A 361 -10.88 -10.21 8.50
N ALA A 362 -10.45 -10.13 7.24
CA ALA A 362 -9.71 -8.99 6.69
C ALA A 362 -10.61 -7.76 6.42
N LEU A 363 -11.91 -7.96 6.24
CA LEU A 363 -12.89 -6.96 5.78
C LEU A 363 -14.16 -6.90 6.64
N PRO A 364 -14.07 -6.78 7.99
CA PRO A 364 -15.22 -6.85 8.89
C PRO A 364 -16.32 -5.81 8.61
N TYR A 365 -16.00 -4.68 7.95
CA TYR A 365 -16.94 -3.61 7.64
C TYR A 365 -17.22 -3.50 6.15
N SER A 366 -16.19 -3.63 5.31
CA SER A 366 -16.27 -3.28 3.89
C SER A 366 -16.49 -4.46 2.95
N MET A 367 -16.68 -5.69 3.46
CA MET A 367 -16.84 -6.90 2.62
C MET A 367 -17.86 -6.74 1.49
N SER A 368 -18.97 -6.02 1.74
CA SER A 368 -20.05 -5.80 0.76
C SER A 368 -19.65 -4.96 -0.46
N LEU A 369 -18.53 -4.24 -0.39
CA LEU A 369 -18.01 -3.41 -1.50
C LEU A 369 -17.13 -4.19 -2.48
N TRP A 370 -16.74 -5.41 -2.11
CA TRP A 370 -15.85 -6.24 -2.90
C TRP A 370 -16.66 -7.26 -3.72
N PRO A 371 -16.30 -7.47 -4.99
CA PRO A 371 -16.93 -8.50 -5.78
C PRO A 371 -16.71 -9.87 -5.13
N ARG A 372 -17.72 -10.73 -5.21
CA ARG A 372 -17.63 -12.13 -4.81
C ARG A 372 -17.19 -12.99 -5.98
#